data_AF-A0A6N9EZ31-F1
#
_entry.id   AF-A0A6N9EZ31-F1
#
_cell.length_a   1.000
_cell.length_b   1.000
_cell.length_c   1.000
_cell.angle_alpha   90.00
_cell.angle_beta   90.00
_cell.angle_gamma   90.00
#
_symmetry.space_group_name_H-M   'P 1'
#
loop_
_entity.id
_entity.type
_entity.pdbx_description
1 polymer ?
#
loop_
_entity_poly.entity_id
_entity_poly.type
_entity_poly.pdbx_seq_one_letter_code
_entity_poly.pdbx_strand_id
1 'polypeptide(L)'
;MDDAGNPASEDPRIHRSPDDTDIDLTEATLALHDWEEEEERRREEAISNRKSFEGLQVDPDIDFYPEVADREPGDRNIVRAGFDIHPQVTFWASGFLVVFICLSIFVEATQDVFSEILDFINGSLGWFYILDFNIFLLVAMYFAFSRYGKIKLGGPFALPEFSTVSWYAMLLSAGLGIGLMFWGVAEPIFHFTSPAPLFDVEPGSVEAGKAALATTYLHWGVHGWALYGLTALALGFFAYNRGLPLTFRSIFYPILGPRIYGTW
;
A
#
# COMPACT_ATOMS: atom_id res chain seq x y z
N MET A 1 -20.02 80.22 -35.10
CA MET A 1 -18.83 80.68 -34.38
C MET A 1 -18.91 80.08 -32.99
N ASP A 2 -18.83 78.75 -32.90
CA ASP A 2 -17.59 77.93 -32.99
C ASP A 2 -16.91 77.99 -31.61
N ASP A 3 -16.51 76.93 -30.92
CA ASP A 3 -16.32 75.51 -31.19
C ASP A 3 -15.97 74.82 -29.84
N ALA A 4 -16.00 73.49 -29.83
CA ALA A 4 -15.31 72.53 -28.96
C ALA A 4 -15.83 72.38 -27.51
N GLY A 5 -16.36 71.24 -27.07
CA GLY A 5 -16.01 69.87 -27.44
C GLY A 5 -15.21 69.25 -26.29
N ASN A 6 -15.91 68.66 -25.32
CA ASN A 6 -15.34 67.98 -24.16
C ASN A 6 -14.57 66.71 -24.60
N PRO A 7 -13.26 66.58 -24.34
CA PRO A 7 -12.54 65.35 -24.63
C PRO A 7 -12.71 64.38 -23.46
N ALA A 8 -13.72 63.52 -23.53
CA ALA A 8 -13.71 62.28 -22.78
C ALA A 8 -12.56 61.42 -23.34
N SER A 9 -11.52 61.23 -22.54
CA SER A 9 -10.41 60.32 -22.84
C SER A 9 -10.94 58.88 -22.94
N GLU A 10 -11.01 58.34 -24.15
CA GLU A 10 -11.13 56.90 -24.37
C GLU A 10 -9.80 56.24 -23.95
N ASP A 11 -9.83 55.49 -22.84
CA ASP A 11 -8.72 54.60 -22.46
C ASP A 11 -8.66 53.46 -23.49
N PRO A 12 -7.55 53.28 -24.23
CA PRO A 12 -7.45 52.26 -25.27
C PRO A 12 -7.37 50.82 -24.72
N ARG A 13 -7.52 50.61 -23.40
CA ARG A 13 -7.37 49.31 -22.75
C ARG A 13 -8.67 48.55 -22.49
N ILE A 14 -9.80 48.96 -23.06
CA ILE A 14 -11.08 48.24 -22.87
C ILE A 14 -11.75 47.94 -24.21
N HIS A 15 -11.08 47.14 -25.03
CA HIS A 15 -11.75 46.28 -26.01
C HIS A 15 -10.85 45.08 -26.31
N ARG A 16 -10.85 44.07 -25.44
CA ARG A 16 -10.51 42.71 -25.85
C ARG A 16 -11.81 41.98 -26.14
N SER A 17 -11.96 41.49 -27.36
CA SER A 17 -13.02 40.57 -27.73
C SER A 17 -12.92 39.31 -26.87
N PRO A 18 -14.04 38.69 -26.44
CA PRO A 18 -14.01 37.37 -25.78
C PRO A 18 -13.35 36.25 -26.60
N ASP A 19 -13.08 36.48 -27.89
CA ASP A 19 -12.42 35.53 -28.81
C ASP A 19 -10.88 35.64 -28.86
N ASP A 20 -10.24 36.57 -28.15
CA ASP A 20 -8.76 36.77 -28.19
C ASP A 20 -7.95 35.81 -27.27
N THR A 21 -8.54 34.67 -26.90
CA THR A 21 -7.84 33.57 -26.21
C THR A 21 -7.70 32.35 -27.11
N ASP A 22 -7.22 32.55 -28.33
CA ASP A 22 -6.52 31.48 -29.04
C ASP A 22 -5.21 31.22 -28.28
N ILE A 23 -5.28 30.35 -27.27
CA ILE A 23 -4.07 29.73 -26.71
C ILE A 23 -3.37 29.08 -27.89
N ASP A 24 -2.18 29.56 -28.25
CA ASP A 24 -1.39 28.94 -29.31
C ASP A 24 -1.08 27.51 -28.88
N LEU A 25 -1.87 26.58 -29.41
CA LEU A 25 -1.76 25.16 -29.10
C LEU A 25 -0.39 24.62 -29.51
N THR A 26 0.32 25.30 -30.42
CA THR A 26 1.69 24.98 -30.84
C THR A 26 2.71 25.29 -29.74
N GLU A 27 2.67 26.49 -29.16
CA GLU A 27 3.54 26.83 -28.02
C GLU A 27 3.21 25.98 -26.79
N ALA A 28 1.92 25.74 -26.53
CA ALA A 28 1.49 24.89 -25.43
C ALA A 28 1.96 23.43 -25.60
N THR A 29 1.91 22.89 -26.82
CA THR A 29 2.38 21.52 -27.10
C THR A 29 3.89 21.38 -27.05
N LEU A 30 4.63 22.37 -27.57
CA LEU A 30 6.09 22.41 -27.45
C LEU A 30 6.53 22.49 -25.98
N ALA A 31 5.90 23.37 -25.20
CA ALA A 31 6.18 23.48 -23.77
C ALA A 31 5.85 22.21 -22.98
N LEU A 32 4.79 21.48 -23.36
CA LEU A 32 4.45 20.19 -22.77
C LEU A 32 5.50 19.12 -23.10
N HIS A 33 5.95 19.05 -24.36
CA HIS A 33 6.97 18.09 -24.79
C HIS A 33 8.31 18.34 -24.09
N ASP A 34 8.76 19.60 -24.03
CA ASP A 34 9.98 19.97 -23.30
C ASP A 34 9.88 19.61 -21.81
N TRP A 35 8.70 19.77 -21.22
CA TRP A 35 8.43 19.40 -19.83
C TRP A 35 8.44 17.88 -19.59
N GLU A 36 7.89 17.10 -20.53
CA GLU A 36 7.92 15.63 -20.48
C GLU A 36 9.36 15.11 -20.57
N GLU A 37 10.16 15.62 -21.50
CA GLU A 37 11.59 15.26 -21.61
C GLU A 37 12.37 15.60 -20.34
N GLU A 38 12.10 16.76 -19.74
CA GLU A 38 12.75 17.16 -18.49
C GLU A 38 12.29 16.33 -17.29
N GLU A 39 11.02 15.90 -17.25
CA GLU A 39 10.56 14.95 -16.24
C GLU A 39 11.23 13.58 -16.41
N GLU A 40 11.36 13.07 -17.64
CA GLU A 40 12.07 11.82 -17.92
C GLU A 40 13.53 11.88 -17.48
N ARG A 41 14.25 12.94 -17.86
CA ARG A 41 15.64 13.15 -17.44
C ARG A 41 15.76 13.16 -15.92
N ARG A 42 14.89 13.88 -15.22
CA ARG A 42 14.87 13.92 -13.75
C ARG A 42 14.61 12.55 -13.12
N ARG A 43 13.74 11.72 -13.72
CA ARG A 43 13.49 10.35 -13.25
C ARG A 43 14.72 9.47 -13.42
N GLU A 44 15.42 9.56 -14.55
CA GLU A 44 16.66 8.81 -14.78
C GLU A 44 17.77 9.22 -13.81
N GLU A 45 17.92 10.52 -13.58
CA GLU A 45 18.85 11.07 -12.60
C GLU A 45 18.51 10.60 -11.18
N ALA A 46 17.22 10.59 -10.80
CA ALA A 46 16.77 10.12 -9.49
C ALA A 46 17.10 8.64 -9.25
N ILE A 47 16.97 7.79 -10.28
CA ILE A 47 17.26 6.35 -10.18
C ILE A 47 18.78 6.09 -10.15
N SER A 48 19.53 6.78 -11.02
CA SER A 48 20.98 6.57 -11.18
C SER A 48 21.79 7.15 -10.02
N ASN A 49 21.42 8.34 -9.53
CA ASN A 49 22.07 9.03 -8.43
C ASN A 49 21.40 8.78 -7.08
N ARG A 50 20.56 7.74 -6.97
CA ARG A 50 19.90 7.41 -5.71
C ARG A 50 20.94 7.17 -4.62
N LYS A 51 20.70 7.74 -3.44
CA LYS A 51 21.52 7.42 -2.27
C LYS A 51 21.27 5.97 -1.86
N SER A 52 22.31 5.28 -1.38
CA SER A 52 22.09 4.01 -0.71
C SER A 52 21.24 4.25 0.54
N PHE A 53 20.21 3.42 0.72
CA PHE A 53 19.44 3.41 1.95
C PHE A 53 20.37 2.97 3.10
N GLU A 54 20.64 3.88 4.03
CA GLU A 54 21.41 3.61 5.25
C GLU A 54 20.45 3.64 6.44
N GLY A 55 20.43 2.57 7.24
CA GLY A 55 19.56 2.45 8.41
C GLY A 55 18.51 1.35 8.29
N LEU A 56 17.64 1.27 9.31
CA LEU A 56 16.60 0.23 9.41
C LEU A 56 15.22 0.72 8.95
N GLN A 57 15.01 2.03 8.89
CA GLN A 57 13.73 2.67 8.60
C GLN A 57 13.93 3.88 7.68
N VAL A 58 12.84 4.28 7.02
CA VAL A 58 12.79 5.53 6.27
C VAL A 58 12.88 6.68 7.25
N ASP A 59 13.85 7.57 7.03
CA ASP A 59 13.93 8.84 7.72
C ASP A 59 13.24 9.91 6.86
N PRO A 60 12.08 10.44 7.27
CA PRO A 60 11.35 11.40 6.47
C PRO A 60 12.00 12.78 6.51
N ASP A 61 12.29 13.34 5.34
CA ASP A 61 12.91 14.68 5.21
C ASP A 61 12.03 15.85 5.73
N ILE A 62 10.76 15.60 6.10
CA ILE A 62 9.77 16.62 6.46
C ILE A 62 8.98 16.24 7.72
N ASP A 63 9.12 17.06 8.77
CA ASP A 63 8.32 16.96 9.99
C ASP A 63 6.94 17.61 9.82
N PHE A 64 5.91 16.79 9.64
CA PHE A 64 4.52 17.26 9.57
C PHE A 64 3.84 17.44 10.93
N TYR A 65 4.44 16.91 12.01
CA TYR A 65 3.83 16.86 13.33
C TYR A 65 4.76 17.47 14.40
N PRO A 66 4.64 18.77 14.68
CA PRO A 66 5.50 19.47 15.63
C PRO A 66 5.48 18.86 17.03
N GLU A 67 4.34 18.31 17.44
CA GLU A 67 4.18 17.65 18.74
C GLU A 67 5.02 16.37 18.92
N VAL A 68 5.53 15.79 17.83
CA VAL A 68 6.36 14.59 17.83
C VAL A 68 7.61 14.76 16.97
N ALA A 69 7.99 15.99 16.61
CA ALA A 69 9.18 16.27 15.81
C ALA A 69 10.48 15.80 16.51
N ASP A 70 10.51 15.83 17.85
CA ASP A 70 11.66 15.33 18.61
C ASP A 70 11.66 13.79 18.77
N ARG A 71 10.71 13.06 18.16
CA ARG A 71 10.55 11.61 18.30
C ARG A 71 11.01 10.90 17.04
N GLU A 72 12.12 10.19 17.15
CA GLU A 72 12.63 9.36 16.07
C GLU A 72 12.11 7.90 16.17
N PRO A 73 11.92 7.22 15.03
CA PRO A 73 11.65 5.79 15.04
C PRO A 73 12.78 5.01 15.74
N GLY A 74 12.44 4.34 16.85
CA GLY A 74 13.41 3.58 17.62
C GLY A 74 14.07 4.35 18.78
N ASP A 75 13.61 5.58 19.06
CA ASP A 75 14.00 6.39 20.23
C ASP A 75 13.97 5.65 21.59
N ARG A 76 13.11 4.63 21.70
CA ARG A 76 12.93 3.80 22.90
C ARG A 76 13.60 2.44 22.83
N ASN A 77 14.33 2.14 21.75
CA ASN A 77 14.97 0.87 21.58
C ASN A 77 16.26 0.76 22.40
N ILE A 78 16.59 -0.47 22.77
CA ILE A 78 17.85 -0.80 23.42
C ILE A 78 18.83 -1.18 22.31
N VAL A 79 19.78 -0.31 22.04
CA VAL A 79 20.87 -0.57 21.10
C VAL A 79 22.06 -1.19 21.83
N ARG A 80 22.35 -2.47 21.59
CA ARG A 80 23.49 -3.17 22.20
C ARG A 80 24.03 -4.27 21.30
N ALA A 81 25.36 -4.36 21.19
CA ALA A 81 26.06 -5.40 20.42
C ALA A 81 25.58 -5.52 18.95
N GLY A 82 25.24 -4.39 18.31
CA GLY A 82 24.74 -4.35 16.94
C GLY A 82 23.24 -4.68 16.78
N PHE A 83 22.53 -4.97 17.87
CA PHE A 83 21.09 -5.15 17.85
C PHE A 83 20.37 -3.87 18.24
N ASP A 84 19.28 -3.59 17.53
CA ASP A 84 18.34 -2.51 17.81
C ASP A 84 16.98 -3.13 18.19
N ILE A 85 16.66 -3.16 19.49
CA ILE A 85 15.56 -3.95 20.04
C ILE A 85 14.54 -3.04 20.73
N HIS A 86 13.29 -3.08 20.27
CA HIS A 86 12.19 -2.46 21.00
C HIS A 86 11.77 -3.36 22.17
N PRO A 87 12.08 -3.00 23.44
CA PRO A 87 11.99 -3.97 24.55
C PRO A 87 10.57 -4.49 24.78
N GLN A 88 9.55 -3.63 24.71
CA GLN A 88 8.16 -4.04 24.95
C GLN A 88 7.69 -5.05 23.90
N VAL A 89 7.82 -4.72 22.61
CA VAL A 89 7.36 -5.59 21.51
C VAL A 89 8.15 -6.89 21.50
N THR A 90 9.48 -6.83 21.59
CA THR A 90 10.33 -8.03 21.50
C THR A 90 10.10 -8.97 22.67
N PHE A 91 10.10 -8.50 23.92
CA PHE A 91 9.93 -9.40 25.07
C PHE A 91 8.53 -10.02 25.14
N TRP A 92 7.47 -9.25 24.86
CA TRP A 92 6.11 -9.80 24.85
C TRP A 92 5.90 -10.78 23.69
N ALA A 93 6.33 -10.43 22.48
CA ALA A 93 6.19 -11.31 21.32
C ALA A 93 7.01 -12.59 21.47
N SER A 94 8.29 -12.48 21.87
CA SER A 94 9.14 -13.65 22.10
C SER A 94 8.65 -14.51 23.27
N GLY A 95 8.20 -13.89 24.37
CA GLY A 95 7.64 -14.61 25.51
C GLY A 95 6.37 -15.39 25.12
N PHE A 96 5.45 -14.73 24.42
CA PHE A 96 4.25 -15.38 23.88
C PHE A 96 4.60 -16.53 22.95
N LEU A 97 5.55 -16.33 22.02
CA LEU A 97 5.99 -17.37 21.09
C LEU A 97 6.59 -18.57 21.81
N VAL A 98 7.46 -18.36 22.80
CA VAL A 98 8.06 -19.44 23.60
C VAL A 98 6.97 -20.21 24.34
N VAL A 99 6.04 -19.53 25.00
CA VAL A 99 4.91 -20.18 25.68
C VAL A 99 4.08 -20.98 24.69
N PHE A 100 3.75 -20.42 23.53
CA PHE A 100 3.00 -21.09 22.48
C PHE A 100 3.70 -22.38 21.99
N ILE A 101 5.00 -22.32 21.74
CA ILE A 101 5.80 -23.49 21.33
C ILE A 101 5.85 -24.54 22.44
N CYS A 102 6.09 -24.12 23.69
CA CYS A 102 6.12 -25.04 24.82
C CYS A 102 4.78 -25.73 25.03
N LEU A 103 3.67 -25.01 24.98
CA LEU A 103 2.34 -25.61 25.07
C LEU A 103 2.14 -26.60 23.91
N SER A 104 2.52 -26.23 22.70
CA SER A 104 2.34 -27.08 21.52
C SER A 104 3.11 -28.40 21.56
N ILE A 105 4.28 -28.41 22.22
CA ILE A 105 5.14 -29.62 22.30
C ILE A 105 4.80 -30.46 23.54
N PHE A 106 4.52 -29.83 24.68
CA PHE A 106 4.46 -30.51 25.97
C PHE A 106 3.02 -30.81 26.45
N VAL A 107 1.99 -30.27 25.81
CA VAL A 107 0.59 -30.54 26.17
C VAL A 107 -0.03 -31.49 25.15
N GLU A 108 -0.43 -32.68 25.59
CA GLU A 108 -0.99 -33.74 24.72
C GLU A 108 -2.30 -33.30 24.04
N ALA A 109 -3.15 -32.54 24.73
CA ALA A 109 -4.44 -32.08 24.22
C ALA A 109 -4.36 -30.91 23.21
N THR A 110 -3.15 -30.46 22.84
CA THR A 110 -2.98 -29.26 21.99
C THR A 110 -3.70 -29.40 20.64
N GLN A 111 -3.60 -30.55 19.98
CA GLN A 111 -4.20 -30.76 18.67
C GLN A 111 -5.73 -30.58 18.72
N ASP A 112 -6.38 -31.20 19.71
CA ASP A 112 -7.84 -31.13 19.86
C ASP A 112 -8.28 -29.70 20.16
N VAL A 113 -7.57 -29.00 21.05
CA VAL A 113 -7.82 -27.59 21.35
C VAL A 113 -7.69 -26.72 20.09
N PHE A 114 -6.66 -26.93 19.28
CA PHE A 114 -6.48 -26.17 18.03
C PHE A 114 -7.57 -26.46 17.01
N SER A 115 -7.99 -27.71 16.88
CA SER A 115 -9.12 -28.10 16.01
C SER A 115 -10.43 -27.48 16.47
N GLU A 116 -10.74 -27.51 17.77
CA GLU A 116 -11.94 -26.88 18.32
C GLU A 116 -11.97 -25.36 18.08
N ILE A 117 -10.82 -24.69 18.26
CA ILE A 117 -10.71 -23.25 17.98
C ILE A 117 -10.89 -22.99 16.48
N LEU A 118 -10.26 -23.77 15.61
CA LEU A 118 -10.39 -23.62 14.16
C LEU A 118 -11.84 -23.83 13.71
N ASP A 119 -12.52 -24.86 14.22
CA ASP A 119 -13.92 -25.16 13.91
C ASP A 119 -14.84 -24.04 14.42
N PHE A 120 -14.58 -23.51 15.60
CA PHE A 120 -15.31 -22.36 16.13
C PHE A 120 -15.15 -21.12 15.25
N ILE A 121 -13.92 -20.79 14.85
CA ILE A 121 -13.63 -19.65 13.97
C ILE A 121 -14.32 -19.83 12.62
N ASN A 122 -14.18 -21.00 11.99
CA ASN A 122 -14.80 -21.29 10.70
C ASN A 122 -16.33 -21.24 10.78
N GLY A 123 -16.92 -21.84 11.80
CA GLY A 123 -18.37 -21.90 11.99
C GLY A 123 -19.00 -20.56 12.37
N SER A 124 -18.29 -19.71 13.12
CA SER A 124 -18.84 -18.46 13.68
C SER A 124 -18.40 -17.20 12.94
N LEU A 125 -17.15 -17.17 12.45
CA LEU A 125 -16.51 -15.99 11.84
C LEU A 125 -16.24 -16.15 10.34
N GLY A 126 -16.52 -17.30 9.72
CA GLY A 126 -16.28 -17.51 8.28
C GLY A 126 -16.92 -16.44 7.39
N TRP A 127 -18.16 -16.01 7.70
CA TRP A 127 -18.84 -14.93 6.98
C TRP A 127 -18.11 -13.58 7.11
N PHE A 128 -17.50 -13.32 8.28
CA PHE A 128 -16.77 -12.09 8.55
C PHE A 128 -15.49 -12.04 7.72
N TYR A 129 -14.75 -13.14 7.62
CA TYR A 129 -13.58 -13.23 6.74
C TYR A 129 -13.93 -12.98 5.28
N ILE A 130 -14.99 -13.61 4.76
CA ILE A 130 -15.42 -13.39 3.37
C ILE A 130 -15.78 -11.92 3.14
N LEU A 131 -16.52 -11.32 4.07
CA LEU A 131 -16.90 -9.91 3.98
C LEU A 131 -15.66 -8.99 3.99
N ASP A 132 -14.72 -9.24 4.89
CA ASP A 132 -13.50 -8.45 5.07
C ASP A 132 -12.62 -8.42 3.80
N PHE A 133 -12.35 -9.58 3.20
CA PHE A 133 -11.60 -9.65 1.93
C PHE A 133 -12.30 -8.91 0.78
N ASN A 134 -13.63 -8.98 0.71
CA ASN A 134 -14.39 -8.24 -0.30
C ASN A 134 -14.34 -6.73 -0.04
N ILE A 135 -14.46 -6.29 1.22
CA ILE A 135 -14.33 -4.87 1.58
C ILE A 135 -12.94 -4.35 1.22
N PHE A 136 -11.87 -5.08 1.56
CA PHE A 136 -10.51 -4.66 1.20
C PHE A 136 -10.30 -4.55 -0.31
N LEU A 137 -10.85 -5.47 -1.09
CA LEU A 137 -10.80 -5.38 -2.55
C LEU A 137 -11.53 -4.12 -3.05
N LEU A 138 -12.75 -3.86 -2.56
CA LEU A 138 -13.51 -2.66 -2.92
C LEU A 138 -12.79 -1.36 -2.53
N VAL A 139 -12.17 -1.32 -1.34
CA VAL A 139 -11.40 -0.16 -0.86
C VAL A 139 -10.14 0.04 -1.69
N ALA A 140 -9.40 -1.03 -2.01
CA ALA A 140 -8.23 -0.95 -2.89
C ALA A 140 -8.61 -0.42 -4.28
N MET A 141 -9.71 -0.93 -4.87
CA MET A 141 -10.24 -0.41 -6.14
C MET A 141 -10.67 1.06 -6.02
N TYR A 142 -11.31 1.44 -4.91
CA TYR A 142 -11.65 2.83 -4.66
C TYR A 142 -10.42 3.73 -4.67
N PHE A 143 -9.34 3.36 -3.98
CA PHE A 143 -8.10 4.13 -4.03
C PHE A 143 -7.50 4.16 -5.44
N ALA A 144 -7.48 3.02 -6.14
CA ALA A 144 -6.91 2.93 -7.49
C ALA A 144 -7.64 3.80 -8.53
N PHE A 145 -8.98 3.82 -8.50
CA PHE A 145 -9.79 4.51 -9.52
C PHE A 145 -10.31 5.89 -9.11
N SER A 146 -10.22 6.26 -7.82
CA SER A 146 -10.63 7.59 -7.38
C SER A 146 -9.52 8.63 -7.57
N ARG A 147 -9.83 9.88 -7.22
CA ARG A 147 -8.84 10.97 -7.17
C ARG A 147 -7.65 10.69 -6.25
N TYR A 148 -7.80 9.79 -5.27
CA TYR A 148 -6.74 9.48 -4.31
C TYR A 148 -5.61 8.64 -4.93
N GLY A 149 -5.88 7.88 -6.00
CA GLY A 149 -4.86 7.14 -6.74
C GLY A 149 -3.86 8.02 -7.48
N LYS A 150 -4.14 9.33 -7.59
CA LYS A 150 -3.21 10.32 -8.16
C LYS A 150 -2.22 10.87 -7.15
N ILE A 151 -2.37 10.55 -5.86
CA ILE A 151 -1.45 11.00 -4.81
C ILE A 151 -0.15 10.21 -4.93
N LYS A 152 0.97 10.92 -5.13
CA LYS A 152 2.30 10.33 -5.13
C LYS A 152 2.76 10.06 -3.69
N LEU A 153 3.32 8.88 -3.46
CA LEU A 153 3.96 8.55 -2.19
C LEU A 153 5.30 9.28 -2.09
N GLY A 154 5.54 10.01 -0.99
CA GLY A 154 6.70 10.90 -0.84
C GLY A 154 6.48 12.38 -1.20
N GLY A 155 5.24 12.75 -1.56
CA GLY A 155 4.87 14.14 -1.85
C GLY A 155 4.69 14.48 -3.33
N PRO A 156 4.25 15.71 -3.67
CA PRO A 156 3.82 16.07 -5.03
C PRO A 156 4.95 16.03 -6.07
N PHE A 157 6.19 16.24 -5.63
CA PHE A 157 7.38 16.25 -6.48
C PHE A 157 8.20 14.96 -6.37
N ALA A 158 7.69 13.94 -5.66
CA ALA A 158 8.40 12.67 -5.52
C ALA A 158 8.61 12.01 -6.89
N LEU A 159 9.82 11.46 -7.06
CA LEU A 159 10.25 10.70 -8.22
C LEU A 159 10.52 9.24 -7.79
N PRO A 160 10.32 8.25 -8.68
CA PRO A 160 10.56 6.85 -8.35
C PRO A 160 12.04 6.59 -8.11
N GLU A 161 12.36 5.84 -7.05
CA GLU A 161 13.74 5.43 -6.72
C GLU A 161 14.23 4.24 -7.58
N PHE A 162 13.30 3.48 -8.14
CA PHE A 162 13.58 2.29 -8.94
C PHE A 162 12.89 2.40 -10.29
N SER A 163 13.53 1.84 -11.33
CA SER A 163 12.88 1.69 -12.63
C SER A 163 11.64 0.82 -12.52
N THR A 164 10.65 1.04 -13.37
CA THR A 164 9.40 0.26 -13.39
C THR A 164 9.65 -1.24 -13.54
N VAL A 165 10.63 -1.64 -14.36
CA VAL A 165 10.99 -3.05 -14.55
C VAL A 165 11.61 -3.64 -13.28
N SER A 166 12.54 -2.91 -12.65
CA SER A 166 13.13 -3.33 -11.38
C SER A 166 12.09 -3.44 -10.28
N TRP A 167 11.13 -2.50 -10.22
CA TRP A 167 10.03 -2.52 -9.26
C TRP A 167 9.13 -3.74 -9.42
N TYR A 168 8.72 -4.06 -10.65
CA TYR A 168 7.97 -5.30 -10.91
C TYR A 168 8.76 -6.56 -10.55
N ALA A 169 10.05 -6.59 -10.85
CA ALA A 169 10.91 -7.72 -10.49
C ALA A 169 11.00 -7.91 -8.96
N MET A 170 11.08 -6.82 -8.19
CA MET A 170 11.08 -6.85 -6.73
C MET A 170 9.74 -7.35 -6.16
N LEU A 171 8.61 -6.93 -6.74
CA LEU A 171 7.29 -7.39 -6.32
C LEU A 171 7.12 -8.91 -6.52
N LEU A 172 7.60 -9.44 -7.64
CA LEU A 172 7.52 -10.87 -7.93
C LEU A 172 8.48 -11.70 -7.07
N SER A 173 9.63 -11.15 -6.69
CA SER A 173 10.61 -11.87 -5.87
C SER A 173 10.25 -11.92 -4.38
N ALA A 174 9.54 -10.92 -3.85
CA ALA A 174 9.26 -10.81 -2.43
C ALA A 174 8.12 -11.73 -1.92
N GLY A 175 7.10 -12.02 -2.74
CA GLY A 175 5.76 -12.33 -2.19
C GLY A 175 5.29 -13.79 -2.20
N LEU A 176 5.94 -14.73 -2.90
CA LEU A 176 5.21 -15.94 -3.35
C LEU A 176 5.92 -17.29 -3.18
N GLY A 177 7.16 -17.31 -2.69
CA GLY A 177 8.07 -18.46 -2.82
C GLY A 177 7.49 -19.83 -2.39
N ILE A 178 7.40 -20.09 -1.08
CA ILE A 178 7.03 -21.43 -0.61
C ILE A 178 5.54 -21.76 -0.83
N GLY A 179 4.68 -20.74 -0.73
CA GLY A 179 3.24 -20.89 -0.91
C GLY A 179 2.87 -21.40 -2.29
N LEU A 180 3.38 -20.75 -3.34
CA LEU A 180 3.12 -21.20 -4.72
C LEU A 180 3.79 -22.53 -5.06
N MET A 181 4.99 -22.79 -4.52
CA MET A 181 5.67 -24.07 -4.75
C MET A 181 4.88 -25.26 -4.21
N PHE A 182 4.19 -25.09 -3.08
CA PHE A 182 3.37 -26.14 -2.48
C PHE A 182 1.93 -26.13 -3.02
N TRP A 183 1.23 -25.02 -2.85
CA TRP A 183 -0.20 -24.91 -3.15
C TRP A 183 -0.50 -24.70 -4.64
N GLY A 184 0.46 -24.24 -5.45
CA GLY A 184 0.26 -24.02 -6.88
C GLY A 184 -0.13 -25.28 -7.65
N VAL A 185 0.25 -26.47 -7.17
CA VAL A 185 -0.18 -27.76 -7.71
C VAL A 185 -1.19 -28.44 -6.80
N ALA A 186 -0.98 -28.39 -5.48
CA ALA A 186 -1.82 -29.11 -4.53
C ALA A 186 -3.26 -28.58 -4.47
N GLU A 187 -3.46 -27.27 -4.52
CA GLU A 187 -4.78 -26.66 -4.35
C GLU A 187 -5.72 -26.91 -5.54
N PRO A 188 -5.31 -26.74 -6.82
CA PRO A 188 -6.17 -27.12 -7.94
C PRO A 188 -6.53 -28.61 -7.93
N ILE A 189 -5.59 -29.50 -7.57
CA ILE A 189 -5.87 -30.94 -7.49
C ILE A 189 -6.87 -31.23 -6.37
N PHE A 190 -6.69 -30.59 -5.21
CA PHE A 190 -7.63 -30.71 -4.10
C PHE A 190 -9.04 -30.29 -4.54
N HIS A 191 -9.19 -29.10 -5.11
CA HIS A 191 -10.50 -28.62 -5.58
C HIS A 191 -11.05 -29.39 -6.78
N PHE A 192 -10.22 -30.08 -7.55
CA PHE A 192 -10.70 -30.97 -8.62
C PHE A 192 -11.39 -32.22 -8.05
N THR A 193 -10.85 -32.77 -6.96
CA THR A 193 -11.40 -33.94 -6.26
C THR A 193 -12.45 -33.58 -5.20
N SER A 194 -12.48 -32.33 -4.75
CA SER A 194 -13.47 -31.78 -3.84
C SER A 194 -13.88 -30.37 -4.30
N PRO A 195 -14.69 -30.28 -5.36
CA PRO A 195 -15.13 -29.00 -5.91
C PRO A 195 -15.91 -28.19 -4.88
N ALA A 196 -15.73 -26.87 -4.90
CA ALA A 196 -16.46 -25.99 -4.01
C ALA A 196 -17.98 -26.14 -4.26
N PRO A 197 -18.82 -26.25 -3.21
CA PRO A 197 -20.25 -26.49 -3.36
C PRO A 197 -21.00 -25.47 -4.23
N LEU A 198 -20.46 -24.25 -4.33
CA LEU A 198 -20.99 -23.17 -5.17
C LEU A 198 -21.15 -23.57 -6.65
N PHE A 199 -20.29 -24.46 -7.15
CA PHE A 199 -20.28 -24.84 -8.57
C PHE A 199 -21.21 -26.00 -8.91
N ASP A 200 -21.60 -26.82 -7.92
CA ASP A 200 -22.49 -28.00 -8.09
C ASP A 200 -22.05 -28.94 -9.24
N VAL A 201 -20.80 -29.38 -9.21
CA VAL A 201 -20.19 -30.24 -10.25
C VAL A 201 -19.65 -31.54 -9.66
N GLU A 202 -19.68 -32.60 -10.46
CA GLU A 202 -19.15 -33.91 -10.05
C GLU A 202 -17.62 -33.87 -9.90
N PRO A 203 -17.06 -34.35 -8.77
CA PRO A 203 -15.61 -34.50 -8.60
C PRO A 203 -14.94 -35.25 -9.75
N GLY A 204 -13.80 -34.75 -10.21
CA GLY A 204 -13.04 -35.40 -11.28
C GLY A 204 -13.57 -35.18 -12.71
N SER A 205 -14.71 -34.50 -12.88
CA SER A 205 -15.26 -34.14 -14.19
C SER A 205 -14.46 -33.02 -14.87
N VAL A 206 -14.65 -32.82 -16.19
CA VAL A 206 -14.02 -31.71 -16.92
C VAL A 206 -14.45 -30.36 -16.34
N GLU A 207 -15.70 -30.27 -15.91
CA GLU A 207 -16.31 -29.10 -15.27
C GLU A 207 -15.69 -28.82 -13.91
N ALA A 208 -15.41 -29.85 -13.10
CA ALA A 208 -14.67 -29.72 -11.85
C ALA A 208 -13.27 -29.12 -12.07
N GLY A 209 -12.62 -29.40 -13.20
CA GLY A 209 -11.34 -28.78 -13.56
C GLY A 209 -11.43 -27.26 -13.66
N LYS A 210 -12.53 -26.74 -14.24
CA LYS A 210 -12.77 -25.29 -14.35
C LYS A 210 -13.10 -24.68 -12.99
N ALA A 211 -13.95 -25.35 -12.20
CA ALA A 211 -14.31 -24.91 -10.85
C ALA A 211 -13.09 -24.84 -9.91
N ALA A 212 -12.18 -25.84 -10.02
CA ALA A 212 -10.96 -25.90 -9.24
C ALA A 212 -10.02 -24.73 -9.53
N LEU A 213 -9.78 -24.44 -10.82
CA LEU A 213 -8.97 -23.29 -11.22
C LEU A 213 -9.62 -21.96 -10.82
N ALA A 214 -10.94 -21.82 -10.97
CA ALA A 214 -11.66 -20.62 -10.55
C ALA A 214 -11.49 -20.35 -9.04
N THR A 215 -11.60 -21.39 -8.21
CA THR A 215 -11.40 -21.29 -6.76
C THR A 215 -9.96 -20.93 -6.41
N THR A 216 -8.97 -21.59 -7.05
CA THR A 216 -7.55 -21.28 -6.85
C THR A 216 -7.22 -19.84 -7.24
N TYR A 217 -7.76 -19.35 -8.37
CA TYR A 217 -7.58 -17.96 -8.79
C TYR A 217 -8.28 -16.95 -7.87
N LEU A 218 -9.36 -17.34 -7.20
CA LEU A 218 -9.96 -16.49 -6.18
C LEU A 218 -9.00 -16.27 -5.01
N HIS A 219 -8.35 -17.33 -4.53
CA HIS A 219 -7.42 -17.27 -3.39
C HIS A 219 -6.09 -16.57 -3.72
N TRP A 220 -5.53 -16.84 -4.91
CA TRP A 220 -4.21 -16.31 -5.32
C TRP A 220 -4.27 -15.10 -6.26
N GLY A 221 -5.47 -14.68 -6.62
CA GLY A 221 -5.71 -13.54 -7.50
C GLY A 221 -5.88 -12.23 -6.74
N VAL A 222 -6.71 -11.35 -7.29
CA VAL A 222 -6.81 -9.94 -6.88
C VAL A 222 -7.17 -9.72 -5.41
N HIS A 223 -7.86 -10.66 -4.76
CA HIS A 223 -8.25 -10.52 -3.35
C HIS A 223 -7.04 -10.48 -2.41
N GLY A 224 -6.09 -11.42 -2.56
CA GLY A 224 -4.87 -11.44 -1.76
C GLY A 224 -3.99 -10.23 -2.02
N TRP A 225 -3.83 -9.84 -3.29
CA TRP A 225 -3.05 -8.67 -3.67
C TRP A 225 -3.66 -7.35 -3.20
N ALA A 226 -4.99 -7.24 -3.14
CA ALA A 226 -5.65 -6.06 -2.61
C ALA A 226 -5.31 -5.81 -1.13
N LEU A 227 -5.26 -6.87 -0.32
CA LEU A 227 -4.87 -6.77 1.08
C LEU A 227 -3.42 -6.27 1.24
N TYR A 228 -2.49 -6.86 0.48
CA TYR A 228 -1.09 -6.44 0.49
C TYR A 228 -0.93 -5.00 0.00
N GLY A 229 -1.59 -4.65 -1.11
CA GLY A 229 -1.55 -3.31 -1.69
C GLY A 229 -2.10 -2.27 -0.73
N LEU A 230 -3.23 -2.54 -0.06
CA LEU A 230 -3.81 -1.62 0.91
C LEU A 230 -2.93 -1.44 2.14
N THR A 231 -2.33 -2.53 2.63
CA THR A 231 -1.39 -2.49 3.76
C THR A 231 -0.13 -1.69 3.42
N ALA A 232 0.45 -1.95 2.24
CA ALA A 232 1.61 -1.23 1.73
C ALA A 232 1.29 0.25 1.49
N LEU A 233 0.09 0.56 0.96
CA LEU A 233 -0.38 1.93 0.78
C LEU A 233 -0.50 2.66 2.12
N ALA A 234 -1.07 2.01 3.14
CA ALA A 234 -1.21 2.61 4.46
C ALA A 234 0.17 2.90 5.09
N LEU A 235 1.06 1.91 5.14
CA LEU A 235 2.41 2.09 5.68
C LEU A 235 3.22 3.13 4.89
N GLY A 236 3.20 3.02 3.56
CA GLY A 236 3.91 3.93 2.68
C GLY A 236 3.40 5.36 2.77
N PHE A 237 2.08 5.58 2.82
CA PHE A 237 1.53 6.93 2.96
C PHE A 237 1.93 7.57 4.29
N PHE A 238 1.82 6.86 5.41
CA PHE A 238 2.17 7.45 6.70
C PHE A 238 3.68 7.65 6.86
N ALA A 239 4.50 6.76 6.30
CA ALA A 239 5.95 6.94 6.31
C ALA A 239 6.40 8.09 5.38
N TYR A 240 6.07 7.99 4.09
CA TYR A 240 6.62 8.89 3.08
C TYR A 240 5.88 10.23 2.95
N ASN A 241 4.56 10.29 3.21
CA ASN A 241 3.80 11.54 3.07
C ASN A 241 3.50 12.23 4.39
N ARG A 242 3.58 11.50 5.51
CA ARG A 242 3.27 12.04 6.84
C ARG A 242 4.47 12.05 7.78
N GLY A 243 5.61 11.52 7.37
CA GLY A 243 6.83 11.53 8.16
C GLY A 243 6.71 10.77 9.49
N LEU A 244 5.95 9.67 9.51
CA LEU A 244 5.83 8.82 10.68
C LEU A 244 6.71 7.57 10.56
N PRO A 245 7.07 6.92 11.68
CA PRO A 245 7.77 5.63 11.66
C PRO A 245 7.12 4.60 10.73
N LEU A 246 7.91 3.79 10.02
CA LEU A 246 7.39 2.72 9.15
C LEU A 246 6.90 1.52 10.00
N THR A 247 5.80 1.73 10.72
CA THR A 247 5.23 0.77 11.67
C THR A 247 3.70 0.80 11.63
N PHE A 248 3.03 -0.32 11.94
CA PHE A 248 1.56 -0.41 11.89
C PHE A 248 0.85 0.60 12.79
N ARG A 249 1.41 0.93 13.96
CA ARG A 249 0.86 1.95 14.87
C ARG A 249 0.74 3.33 14.22
N SER A 250 1.61 3.67 13.28
CA SER A 250 1.58 4.96 12.57
C SER A 250 0.31 5.15 11.74
N ILE A 251 -0.27 4.05 11.24
CA ILE A 251 -1.54 4.08 10.49
C ILE A 251 -2.68 4.63 11.36
N PHE A 252 -2.60 4.43 12.68
CA PHE A 252 -3.60 4.88 13.64
C PHE A 252 -3.36 6.29 14.17
N TYR A 253 -2.32 6.99 13.74
CA TYR A 253 -2.05 8.38 14.16
C TYR A 253 -3.25 9.32 14.00
N PRO A 254 -4.08 9.27 12.92
CA PRO A 254 -5.24 10.14 12.82
C PRO A 254 -6.26 9.99 13.96
N ILE A 255 -6.29 8.84 14.63
CA ILE A 255 -7.23 8.51 15.70
C ILE A 255 -6.56 8.66 17.07
N LEU A 256 -5.32 8.16 17.20
CA LEU A 256 -4.60 8.07 18.47
C LEU A 256 -3.66 9.27 18.72
N GLY A 257 -3.29 10.00 17.68
CA GLY A 257 -2.33 11.10 17.72
C GLY A 257 -0.99 10.66 18.31
N PRO A 258 -0.37 11.48 19.18
CA PRO A 258 0.92 11.17 19.82
C PRO A 258 0.93 9.89 20.68
N ARG A 259 -0.24 9.30 20.98
CA ARG A 259 -0.33 8.07 21.78
C ARG A 259 0.26 6.85 21.08
N ILE A 260 0.53 6.92 19.78
CA ILE A 260 1.24 5.85 19.05
C ILE A 260 2.65 5.56 19.65
N TYR A 261 3.25 6.53 20.35
CA TYR A 261 4.54 6.35 21.04
C TYR A 261 4.40 5.77 22.45
N GLY A 262 3.16 5.49 22.87
CA GLY A 262 2.82 4.91 24.17
C GLY A 262 3.31 3.46 24.34
N THR A 263 2.97 2.88 25.48
CA THR A 263 3.31 1.49 25.87
C THR A 263 2.21 0.48 25.61
N TRP A 264 1.10 0.89 25.01
CA TRP A 264 -0.13 0.12 24.82
C TRP A 264 -0.53 0.12 23.35
#